data_AF-A0A5B3FZ97-F1
#
_entry.id   AF-A0A5B3FZ97-F1
#
_cell.length_a   1.000
_cell.length_b   1.000
_cell.length_c   1.000
_cell.angle_alpha   90.00
_cell.angle_beta   90.00
_cell.angle_gamma   90.00
#
_symmetry.space_group_name_H-M   'P 1'
#
loop_
_entity.id
_entity.type
_entity.pdbx_description
1 polymer ?
#
loop_
_entity_poly.entity_id
_entity_poly.type
_entity_poly.pdbx_seq_one_letter_code
_entity_poly.pdbx_strand_id
1 'polypeptide(L)'
;MQLRQSMRRAAKMRLALAGASGSGKTYSSLLIAYGMTGDWSKIAVIDSENCSADLYAHLGGYQVLTLENYAPETYIEAIGICEQAGAEVIIIDSISHCWDYLLDFHANLQGNSFANWAKVTPRQNAFIQRILTSSAHVICTMRSKQDYVLSDKNGKMVPEKVGLKAVQRDNVDYEFTAVLDIAMNHKATTSKDRTGLFTGRPEFLITPAVGQAILKWCNLSNPSVQPQTPYNHVPSVSA
;
A
#
# COMPACT_ATOMS: atom_id res chain seq x y z
N MET A 1 -8.65 27.54 0.02
CA MET A 1 -8.95 26.49 -0.99
C MET A 1 -8.94 27.14 -2.37
N GLN A 2 -8.33 26.53 -3.39
CA GLN A 2 -8.28 27.04 -4.77
C GLN A 2 -8.58 25.92 -5.77
N LEU A 3 -9.50 26.15 -6.71
CA LEU A 3 -9.80 25.23 -7.80
C LEU A 3 -8.68 25.34 -8.85
N ARG A 4 -8.15 24.20 -9.31
CA ARG A 4 -7.12 24.15 -10.36
C ARG A 4 -7.46 23.10 -11.40
N GLN A 5 -6.96 23.30 -12.61
CA GLN A 5 -6.99 22.25 -13.64
C GLN A 5 -6.17 21.04 -13.18
N SER A 6 -6.71 19.86 -13.46
CA SER A 6 -6.02 18.61 -13.14
C SER A 6 -4.74 18.52 -13.98
N MET A 7 -3.64 18.14 -13.33
CA MET A 7 -2.37 17.87 -14.00
C MET A 7 -1.73 16.69 -13.29
N ARG A 8 -1.16 15.79 -14.08
CA ARG A 8 -0.35 14.71 -13.55
C ARG A 8 0.98 15.29 -13.09
N ARG A 9 1.13 15.41 -11.77
CA ARG A 9 2.40 15.75 -11.12
C ARG A 9 3.13 14.45 -10.78
N ALA A 10 4.44 14.52 -10.51
CA ALA A 10 5.23 13.37 -10.04
C ALA A 10 4.50 12.69 -8.86
N ALA A 11 3.80 11.61 -9.16
CA ALA A 11 2.89 10.98 -8.23
C ALA A 11 3.69 10.06 -7.30
N LYS A 12 3.42 10.11 -5.99
CA LYS A 12 4.02 9.17 -5.06
C LYS A 12 3.22 7.88 -5.03
N MET A 13 3.92 6.77 -5.20
CA MET A 13 3.30 5.45 -5.24
C MET A 13 2.94 5.02 -3.82
N ARG A 14 1.71 4.54 -3.64
CA ARG A 14 1.24 3.84 -2.45
C ARG A 14 0.87 2.44 -2.89
N LEU A 15 1.79 1.51 -2.72
CA LEU A 15 1.62 0.12 -3.13
C LEU A 15 1.37 -0.75 -1.91
N ALA A 16 0.47 -1.70 -2.03
CA ALA A 16 0.25 -2.72 -1.01
C ALA A 16 0.52 -4.13 -1.59
N LEU A 17 1.28 -4.95 -0.87
CA LEU A 17 1.54 -6.36 -1.18
C LEU A 17 0.89 -7.24 -0.11
N ALA A 18 -0.19 -7.92 -0.46
CA ALA A 18 -0.90 -8.82 0.45
C ALA A 18 -0.52 -10.28 0.17
N GLY A 19 -0.49 -11.12 1.20
CA GLY A 19 -0.21 -12.55 1.01
C GLY A 19 0.05 -13.32 2.29
N ALA A 20 -0.08 -14.64 2.21
CA ALA A 20 0.20 -15.55 3.31
C ALA A 20 1.68 -15.49 3.76
N SER A 21 1.98 -16.08 4.91
CA SER A 21 3.39 -16.25 5.33
C SER A 21 4.15 -17.09 4.30
N GLY A 22 5.39 -16.74 4.01
CA GLY A 22 6.22 -17.44 3.03
C GLY A 22 5.90 -17.14 1.56
N SER A 23 4.90 -16.30 1.23
CA SER A 23 4.58 -16.00 -0.17
C SER A 23 5.61 -15.11 -0.88
N GLY A 24 6.54 -14.47 -0.14
CA GLY A 24 7.63 -13.65 -0.70
C GLY A 24 7.34 -12.14 -0.75
N LYS A 25 6.54 -11.62 0.18
CA LYS A 25 6.19 -10.18 0.25
C LYS A 25 7.41 -9.27 0.40
N THR A 26 8.24 -9.49 1.42
CA THR A 26 9.46 -8.72 1.71
C THR A 26 10.41 -8.69 0.50
N TYR A 27 10.70 -9.88 -0.03
CA TYR A 27 11.53 -10.05 -1.22
C TYR A 27 10.99 -9.27 -2.43
N SER A 28 9.69 -9.40 -2.70
CA SER A 28 9.03 -8.71 -3.80
C SER A 28 9.04 -7.19 -3.63
N SER A 29 8.80 -6.70 -2.41
CA SER A 29 8.89 -5.27 -2.07
C SER A 29 10.29 -4.72 -2.35
N LEU A 30 11.35 -5.45 -1.96
CA LEU A 30 12.74 -5.06 -2.20
C LEU A 30 13.06 -5.00 -3.70
N LEU A 31 12.63 -5.98 -4.49
CA LEU A 31 12.82 -5.96 -5.95
C LEU A 31 12.10 -4.79 -6.62
N ILE A 32 10.86 -4.50 -6.21
CA ILE A 32 10.12 -3.33 -6.72
C ILE A 32 10.84 -2.05 -6.32
N ALA A 33 11.23 -1.91 -5.06
CA ALA A 33 11.93 -0.72 -4.57
C ALA A 33 13.24 -0.49 -5.33
N TYR A 34 14.05 -1.52 -5.52
CA TYR A 34 15.27 -1.44 -6.33
C TYR A 34 14.96 -1.09 -7.79
N GLY A 35 13.90 -1.66 -8.38
CA GLY A 35 13.44 -1.28 -9.71
C GLY A 35 13.05 0.19 -9.83
N MET A 36 12.55 0.80 -8.75
CA MET A 36 12.16 2.21 -8.71
C MET A 36 13.34 3.15 -8.48
N THR A 37 14.38 2.75 -7.77
CA THR A 37 15.51 3.64 -7.42
C THR A 37 16.74 3.39 -8.29
N GLY A 38 17.00 2.13 -8.68
CA GLY A 38 18.29 1.68 -9.22
C GLY A 38 19.43 1.69 -8.20
N ASP A 39 19.14 2.02 -6.94
CA ASP A 39 20.12 2.23 -5.87
C ASP A 39 19.56 1.72 -4.55
N TRP A 40 20.24 0.72 -3.95
CA TRP A 40 19.85 0.12 -2.69
C TRP A 40 19.94 1.09 -1.50
N SER A 41 20.88 2.04 -1.53
CA SER A 41 21.07 3.00 -0.44
C SER A 41 19.88 3.95 -0.25
N LYS A 42 19.03 4.07 -1.29
CA LYS A 42 17.80 4.88 -1.31
C LYS A 42 16.57 4.15 -0.78
N ILE A 43 16.72 2.92 -0.33
CA ILE A 43 15.63 2.08 0.17
C ILE A 43 15.77 1.95 1.68
N ALA A 44 14.66 2.17 2.39
CA ALA A 44 14.56 1.92 3.82
C ALA A 44 13.41 0.94 4.10
N VAL A 45 13.66 -0.04 4.97
CA VAL A 45 12.66 -1.00 5.44
C VAL A 45 12.35 -0.71 6.90
N ILE A 46 11.09 -0.41 7.20
CA ILE A 46 10.55 -0.38 8.56
C ILE A 46 10.08 -1.81 8.86
N ASP A 47 10.84 -2.52 9.68
CA ASP A 47 10.68 -3.94 9.96
C ASP A 47 9.93 -4.16 11.28
N SER A 48 8.75 -4.79 11.20
CA SER A 48 7.97 -5.30 12.34
C SER A 48 7.99 -6.83 12.45
N GLU A 49 8.63 -7.52 11.51
CA GLU A 49 8.65 -8.97 11.32
C GLU A 49 9.96 -9.60 11.87
N ASN A 50 10.43 -9.14 13.03
CA ASN A 50 11.57 -9.71 13.78
C ASN A 50 12.86 -9.84 12.94
N CYS A 51 13.32 -8.74 12.35
CA CYS A 51 14.54 -8.68 11.53
C CYS A 51 14.49 -9.55 10.26
N SER A 52 13.29 -9.81 9.73
CA SER A 52 13.14 -10.55 8.47
C SER A 52 13.77 -9.81 7.29
N ALA A 53 13.88 -8.48 7.38
CA ALA A 53 14.53 -7.67 6.37
C ALA A 53 16.02 -8.04 6.25
N ASP A 54 16.71 -8.34 7.35
CA ASP A 54 18.15 -8.64 7.33
C ASP A 54 18.48 -9.95 6.59
N LEU A 55 17.52 -10.88 6.49
CA LEU A 55 17.68 -12.14 5.74
C LEU A 55 17.96 -11.90 4.25
N TYR A 56 17.58 -10.73 3.74
CA TYR A 56 17.75 -10.35 2.34
C TYR A 56 18.94 -9.42 2.09
N ALA A 57 19.85 -9.26 3.06
CA ALA A 57 21.04 -8.39 2.93
C ALA A 57 21.93 -8.76 1.73
N HIS A 58 21.86 -10.00 1.25
CA HIS A 58 22.55 -10.46 0.05
C HIS A 58 22.06 -9.79 -1.25
N LEU A 59 20.88 -9.13 -1.25
CA LEU A 59 20.36 -8.41 -2.41
C LEU A 59 21.04 -7.05 -2.61
N GLY A 60 21.40 -6.36 -1.52
CA GLY A 60 22.06 -5.07 -1.56
C GLY A 60 22.01 -4.31 -0.24
N GLY A 61 22.75 -3.20 -0.16
CA GLY A 61 22.90 -2.40 1.06
C GLY A 61 21.76 -1.38 1.26
N TYR A 62 20.54 -1.86 1.50
CA TYR A 62 19.42 -1.01 1.96
C TYR A 62 19.46 -0.78 3.47
N GLN A 63 18.72 0.23 3.92
CA GLN A 63 18.64 0.59 5.33
C GLN A 63 17.50 -0.14 6.01
N VAL A 64 17.66 -0.53 7.27
CA VAL A 64 16.62 -1.20 8.08
C VAL A 64 16.40 -0.42 9.37
N LEU A 65 15.14 -0.17 9.70
CA LEU A 65 14.68 0.40 10.96
C LEU A 65 13.79 -0.64 11.62
N THR A 66 14.28 -1.26 12.70
CA THR A 66 13.49 -2.21 13.50
C THR A 66 12.60 -1.44 14.47
N LEU A 67 11.31 -1.76 14.49
CA LEU A 67 10.38 -1.12 15.42
C LEU A 67 10.50 -1.72 16.83
N GLU A 68 10.51 -0.84 17.84
CA GLU A 68 10.48 -1.24 19.26
C GLU A 68 9.11 -1.75 19.72
N ASN A 69 8.03 -1.29 19.08
CA ASN A 69 6.66 -1.69 19.34
C ASN A 69 5.80 -1.41 18.09
N TYR A 70 4.55 -1.84 18.11
CA TYR A 70 3.66 -1.78 16.95
C TYR A 70 2.60 -0.67 17.02
N ALA A 71 2.79 0.33 17.87
CA ALA A 71 1.87 1.47 17.96
C ALA A 71 1.90 2.32 16.68
N PRO A 72 0.74 2.83 16.19
CA PRO A 72 0.68 3.72 15.03
C PRO A 72 1.65 4.90 15.08
N GLU A 73 1.86 5.46 16.27
CA GLU A 73 2.75 6.59 16.51
C GLU A 73 4.22 6.26 16.23
N THR A 74 4.67 5.06 16.60
CA THR A 74 6.03 4.57 16.32
C THR A 74 6.25 4.39 14.82
N TYR A 75 5.25 3.88 14.08
CA TYR A 75 5.33 3.84 12.62
C TYR A 75 5.39 5.25 12.00
N ILE A 76 4.63 6.21 12.52
CA ILE A 76 4.62 7.59 12.02
C ILE A 76 5.99 8.25 12.16
N GLU A 77 6.63 8.05 13.31
CA GLU A 77 8.00 8.51 13.59
C GLU A 77 9.01 7.81 12.68
N ALA A 78 8.93 6.48 12.56
CA ALA A 78 9.81 5.69 11.70
C ALA A 78 9.78 6.15 10.24
N ILE A 79 8.60 6.46 9.69
CA ILE A 79 8.48 7.03 8.34
C ILE A 79 9.24 8.38 8.26
N GLY A 80 9.16 9.21 9.30
CA GLY A 80 9.91 10.47 9.39
C GLY A 80 11.42 10.27 9.39
N ILE A 81 11.92 9.30 10.15
CA ILE A 81 13.34 8.96 10.20
C ILE A 81 13.83 8.51 8.82
N CYS A 82 13.09 7.63 8.13
CA CYS A 82 13.45 7.18 6.79
C CYS A 82 13.49 8.33 5.77
N GLU A 83 12.54 9.26 5.83
CA GLU A 83 12.53 10.45 4.96
C GLU A 83 13.73 11.37 5.23
N GLN A 84 14.07 11.60 6.50
CA GLN A 84 15.24 12.40 6.89
C GLN A 84 16.56 11.74 6.46
N ALA A 85 16.62 10.41 6.47
CA ALA A 85 17.74 9.63 5.94
C ALA A 85 17.82 9.63 4.40
N GLY A 86 16.88 10.31 3.71
CA GLY A 86 16.88 10.46 2.26
C GLY A 86 16.38 9.24 1.49
N ALA A 87 15.57 8.38 2.13
CA ALA A 87 14.94 7.25 1.45
C ALA A 87 13.95 7.73 0.37
N GLU A 88 14.07 7.17 -0.84
CA GLU A 88 13.16 7.45 -1.95
C GLU A 88 12.00 6.44 -1.98
N VAL A 89 12.25 5.21 -1.51
CA VAL A 89 11.24 4.17 -1.31
C VAL A 89 11.32 3.67 0.13
N ILE A 90 10.20 3.75 0.84
CA ILE A 90 10.02 3.20 2.19
C ILE A 90 9.17 1.94 2.08
N ILE A 91 9.69 0.83 2.56
CA ILE A 91 8.94 -0.42 2.71
C ILE A 91 8.50 -0.52 4.17
N ILE A 92 7.21 -0.72 4.41
CA ILE A 92 6.67 -1.00 5.75
C ILE A 92 6.26 -2.47 5.78
N ASP A 93 7.05 -3.29 6.48
CA ASP A 93 6.90 -4.73 6.52
C ASP A 93 6.68 -5.22 7.95
N SER A 94 5.46 -5.38 8.44
CA SER A 94 4.15 -5.21 7.80
C SER A 94 3.25 -4.22 8.53
N ILE A 95 2.21 -3.72 7.85
CA ILE A 95 1.19 -2.86 8.50
C ILE A 95 0.15 -3.67 9.28
N SER A 96 0.16 -4.99 9.17
CA SER A 96 -0.76 -5.89 9.89
C SER A 96 -0.49 -5.86 11.39
N HIS A 97 0.78 -5.81 11.81
CA HIS A 97 1.12 -5.71 13.24
C HIS A 97 0.60 -4.43 13.90
N CYS A 98 0.58 -3.31 13.17
CA CYS A 98 -0.03 -2.06 13.64
C CYS A 98 -1.54 -2.22 13.90
N TRP A 99 -2.22 -2.97 13.03
CA TRP A 99 -3.65 -3.24 13.20
C TRP A 99 -3.93 -4.17 14.37
N ASP A 100 -3.17 -5.26 14.50
CA ASP A 100 -3.30 -6.19 15.62
C ASP A 100 -3.06 -5.48 16.95
N TYR A 101 -2.04 -4.60 17.03
CA TYR A 101 -1.82 -3.74 18.21
C TYR A 101 -3.04 -2.88 18.55
N LEU A 102 -3.70 -2.29 17.55
CA LEU A 102 -4.88 -1.47 17.77
C LEU A 102 -6.11 -2.29 18.21
N LEU A 103 -6.23 -3.53 17.71
CA LEU A 103 -7.26 -4.46 18.18
C LEU A 103 -7.02 -4.88 19.63
N ASP A 104 -5.77 -5.15 20.00
CA ASP A 104 -5.42 -5.47 21.39
C ASP A 104 -5.64 -4.27 22.31
N PHE A 105 -5.26 -3.06 21.86
CA PHE A 105 -5.57 -1.83 22.58
C PHE A 105 -7.08 -1.66 22.75
N HIS A 106 -7.89 -1.91 21.72
CA HIS A 106 -9.36 -1.87 21.80
C HIS A 106 -9.91 -2.86 22.83
N ALA A 107 -9.45 -4.11 22.80
CA ALA A 107 -9.90 -5.18 23.66
C ALA A 107 -9.64 -4.92 25.15
N ASN A 108 -8.58 -4.16 25.46
CA ASN A 108 -8.22 -3.79 26.84
C ASN A 108 -8.95 -2.54 27.36
N LEU A 109 -9.75 -1.85 26.54
CA LEU A 109 -10.53 -0.70 26.98
C LEU A 109 -11.82 -1.14 27.68
N GLN A 110 -12.05 -0.60 28.87
CA GLN A 110 -13.31 -0.78 29.58
C GLN A 110 -14.46 0.01 28.92
N GLY A 111 -15.69 -0.46 29.08
CA GLY A 111 -16.90 0.21 28.61
C GLY A 111 -17.42 -0.30 27.26
N ASN A 112 -18.20 0.53 26.58
CA ASN A 112 -18.88 0.12 25.35
C ASN A 112 -17.93 0.09 24.13
N SER A 113 -17.97 -1.01 23.38
CA SER A 113 -17.13 -1.24 22.19
C SER A 113 -17.24 -0.13 21.13
N PHE A 114 -18.46 0.38 20.87
CA PHE A 114 -18.69 1.46 19.90
C PHE A 114 -17.98 2.76 20.33
N ALA A 115 -18.08 3.12 21.61
CA ALA A 115 -17.38 4.28 22.15
C ALA A 115 -15.85 4.10 22.13
N ASN A 116 -15.35 2.88 22.35
CA ASN A 116 -13.92 2.56 22.32
C ASN A 116 -13.31 2.76 20.93
N TRP A 117 -14.07 2.52 19.85
CA TRP A 117 -13.61 2.81 18.49
C TRP A 117 -13.28 4.29 18.25
N ALA A 118 -13.87 5.22 19.01
CA ALA A 118 -13.51 6.63 18.94
C ALA A 118 -12.07 6.92 19.42
N LYS A 119 -11.47 6.00 20.20
CA LYS A 119 -10.06 6.08 20.65
C LYS A 119 -9.09 5.39 19.69
N VAL A 120 -9.55 4.40 18.94
CA VAL A 120 -8.75 3.61 17.99
C VAL A 120 -8.69 4.25 16.61
N THR A 121 -9.85 4.65 16.09
CA THR A 121 -10.03 5.14 14.71
C THR A 121 -9.13 6.34 14.38
N PRO A 122 -8.98 7.36 15.25
CA PRO A 122 -8.09 8.48 14.97
C PRO A 122 -6.62 8.07 14.83
N ARG A 123 -6.15 7.11 15.63
CA ARG A 123 -4.75 6.62 15.58
C ARG A 123 -4.47 5.85 14.29
N GLN A 124 -5.38 4.95 13.90
CA GLN A 124 -5.31 4.28 12.59
C GLN A 124 -5.32 5.28 11.45
N ASN A 125 -6.22 6.27 11.50
CA ASN A 125 -6.33 7.28 10.46
C ASN A 125 -5.06 8.13 10.37
N ALA A 126 -4.46 8.52 11.50
CA ALA A 126 -3.20 9.25 11.52
C ALA A 126 -2.07 8.45 10.84
N PHE A 127 -1.97 7.15 11.11
CA PHE A 127 -0.97 6.28 10.48
C PHE A 127 -1.19 6.14 8.97
N ILE A 128 -2.42 5.87 8.53
CA ILE A 128 -2.75 5.82 7.09
C ILE A 128 -2.47 7.17 6.43
N GLN A 129 -2.89 8.28 7.03
CA GLN A 129 -2.62 9.61 6.47
C GLN A 129 -1.11 9.89 6.37
N ARG A 130 -0.31 9.44 7.34
CA ARG A 130 1.15 9.57 7.28
C ARG A 130 1.75 8.79 6.12
N ILE A 131 1.28 7.58 5.85
CA ILE A 131 1.65 6.81 4.65
C ILE A 131 1.29 7.61 3.39
N LEU A 132 0.05 8.11 3.29
CA LEU A 132 -0.46 8.80 2.11
C LEU A 132 0.26 10.12 1.81
N THR A 133 0.67 10.85 2.85
CA THR A 133 1.32 12.16 2.76
C THR A 133 2.84 12.13 2.69
N SER A 134 3.45 10.93 2.79
CA SER A 134 4.91 10.78 2.72
C SER A 134 5.52 11.36 1.44
N SER A 135 6.70 11.96 1.53
CA SER A 135 7.42 12.47 0.37
C SER A 135 8.10 11.36 -0.46
N ALA A 136 8.30 10.18 0.13
CA ALA A 136 8.82 8.98 -0.52
C ALA A 136 7.70 8.20 -1.22
N HIS A 137 8.08 7.25 -2.08
CA HIS A 137 7.19 6.15 -2.46
C HIS A 137 7.06 5.20 -1.27
N VAL A 138 5.87 4.65 -1.02
CA VAL A 138 5.65 3.72 0.10
C VAL A 138 5.09 2.40 -0.42
N ILE A 139 5.74 1.31 -0.02
CA ILE A 139 5.28 -0.06 -0.23
C ILE A 139 4.92 -0.63 1.13
N CYS A 140 3.68 -1.03 1.34
CA CYS A 140 3.24 -1.71 2.56
C CYS A 140 3.04 -3.19 2.28
N THR A 141 3.44 -4.05 3.21
CA THR A 141 3.04 -5.46 3.16
C THR A 141 1.88 -5.70 4.12
N MET A 142 1.01 -6.65 3.76
CA MET A 142 -0.10 -7.10 4.59
C MET A 142 -0.06 -8.62 4.67
N ARG A 143 -0.17 -9.15 5.89
CA ARG A 143 -0.38 -10.57 6.10
C ARG A 143 -1.80 -10.93 5.69
N SER A 144 -1.98 -12.09 5.06
CA SER A 144 -3.31 -12.62 4.78
C SER A 144 -3.60 -13.85 5.63
N LYS A 145 -4.83 -13.96 6.13
CA LYS A 145 -5.36 -15.13 6.82
C LYS A 145 -6.49 -15.76 6.01
N GLN A 146 -6.82 -17.01 6.33
CA GLN A 146 -7.99 -17.67 5.77
C GLN A 146 -9.26 -16.91 6.16
N ASP A 147 -10.09 -16.60 5.17
CA ASP A 147 -11.38 -15.97 5.34
C ASP A 147 -12.52 -16.99 5.30
N TYR A 148 -13.54 -16.72 6.10
CA TYR A 148 -14.67 -17.60 6.31
C TYR A 148 -15.98 -16.80 6.29
N VAL A 149 -16.97 -17.25 5.54
CA VAL A 149 -18.35 -16.77 5.65
C VAL A 149 -19.21 -17.81 6.35
N LEU A 150 -20.25 -17.39 7.05
CA LEU A 150 -21.24 -18.33 7.57
C LEU A 150 -22.26 -18.60 6.46
N SER A 151 -22.32 -19.85 5.98
CA SER A 151 -23.36 -20.31 5.05
C SER A 151 -24.41 -21.13 5.81
N ASP A 152 -25.69 -20.92 5.47
CA ASP A 152 -26.77 -21.76 5.97
C ASP A 152 -26.69 -23.12 5.27
N LYS A 153 -26.47 -24.17 6.06
CA LYS A 153 -26.60 -25.56 5.63
C LYS A 153 -27.63 -26.24 6.53
N ASN A 154 -28.85 -26.39 6.00
CA ASN A 154 -29.98 -27.03 6.68
C ASN A 154 -30.38 -26.33 8.00
N GLY A 155 -30.48 -25.01 8.00
CA GLY A 155 -30.86 -24.20 9.17
C GLY A 155 -29.75 -24.06 10.22
N LYS A 156 -28.53 -24.50 9.91
CA LYS A 156 -27.34 -24.30 10.75
C LYS A 156 -26.33 -23.45 10.00
N MET A 157 -25.83 -22.41 10.68
CA MET A 157 -24.75 -21.56 10.18
C MET A 157 -23.43 -22.31 10.30
N VAL A 158 -22.79 -22.62 9.16
CA VAL A 158 -21.51 -23.33 9.10
C VAL A 158 -20.45 -22.41 8.48
N PRO A 159 -19.24 -22.28 9.07
CA PRO A 159 -18.15 -21.54 8.46
C PRO A 159 -17.68 -22.21 7.16
N GLU A 160 -17.66 -21.45 6.07
CA GLU A 160 -17.22 -21.86 4.75
C GLU A 160 -16.03 -21.01 4.30
N LYS A 161 -14.96 -21.68 3.88
CA LYS A 161 -13.73 -21.04 3.41
C LYS A 161 -13.99 -20.32 2.09
N VAL A 162 -13.84 -19.01 2.07
CA VAL A 162 -14.09 -18.19 0.86
C VAL A 162 -12.84 -17.61 0.21
N GLY A 163 -11.70 -17.69 0.87
CA GLY A 163 -10.44 -17.23 0.30
C GLY A 163 -9.46 -16.74 1.36
N LEU A 164 -8.54 -15.87 0.93
CA LEU A 164 -7.63 -15.17 1.83
C LEU A 164 -8.10 -13.73 2.02
N LYS A 165 -8.05 -13.24 3.26
CA LYS A 165 -8.34 -11.84 3.61
C LYS A 165 -7.12 -11.22 4.29
N ALA A 166 -6.78 -9.99 3.90
CA ALA A 166 -5.72 -9.23 4.54
C ALA A 166 -6.07 -8.97 6.02
N VAL A 167 -5.08 -9.09 6.90
CA VAL A 167 -5.18 -8.74 8.32
C VAL A 167 -4.98 -7.23 8.44
N GLN A 168 -6.09 -6.50 8.28
CA GLN A 168 -6.14 -5.05 8.38
C GLN A 168 -7.60 -4.58 8.54
N ARG A 169 -7.83 -3.31 8.89
CA ARG A 169 -9.15 -2.67 8.86
C ARG A 169 -9.81 -2.86 7.50
N ASP A 170 -11.11 -3.15 7.51
CA ASP A 170 -11.90 -3.22 6.28
C ASP A 170 -11.74 -1.95 5.44
N ASN A 171 -11.68 -2.13 4.12
CA ASN A 171 -11.56 -1.06 3.13
C ASN A 171 -10.23 -0.27 3.16
N VAL A 172 -9.19 -0.75 3.84
CA VAL A 172 -7.86 -0.10 3.79
C VAL A 172 -7.28 -0.06 2.38
N ASP A 173 -7.66 -1.03 1.54
CA ASP A 173 -7.21 -1.15 0.15
C ASP A 173 -7.57 0.09 -0.66
N TYR A 174 -8.68 0.79 -0.33
CA TYR A 174 -9.11 2.03 -0.96
C TYR A 174 -8.09 3.17 -0.87
N GLU A 175 -7.19 3.12 0.12
CA GLU A 175 -6.15 4.12 0.37
C GLU A 175 -4.95 3.96 -0.57
N PHE A 176 -4.67 2.73 -1.03
CA PHE A 176 -3.51 2.45 -1.90
C PHE A 176 -3.79 2.77 -3.37
N THR A 177 -2.74 3.12 -4.12
CA THR A 177 -2.83 3.31 -5.58
C THR A 177 -3.02 1.97 -6.29
N ALA A 178 -2.31 0.94 -5.83
CA ALA A 178 -2.45 -0.43 -6.31
C ALA A 178 -2.24 -1.42 -5.15
N VAL A 179 -2.89 -2.59 -5.26
CA VAL A 179 -2.77 -3.72 -4.35
C VAL A 179 -2.46 -4.97 -5.16
N LEU A 180 -1.37 -5.64 -4.82
CA LEU A 180 -0.92 -6.88 -5.42
C LEU A 180 -1.07 -8.01 -4.39
N ASP A 181 -1.68 -9.11 -4.81
CA ASP A 181 -1.83 -10.32 -4.01
C ASP A 181 -0.78 -11.33 -4.43
N ILE A 182 0.09 -11.73 -3.51
CA ILE A 182 1.19 -12.66 -3.78
C ILE A 182 0.81 -14.05 -3.27
N ALA A 183 0.70 -14.99 -4.21
CA ALA A 183 0.40 -16.38 -3.95
C ALA A 183 1.65 -17.17 -3.52
N MET A 184 1.46 -18.40 -3.03
CA MET A 184 2.54 -19.27 -2.54
C MET A 184 3.51 -19.74 -3.64
N ASN A 185 3.12 -19.61 -4.91
CA ASN A 185 4.02 -19.83 -6.06
C ASN A 185 4.88 -18.59 -6.38
N HIS A 186 4.89 -17.58 -5.49
CA HIS A 186 5.59 -16.30 -5.61
C HIS A 186 5.14 -15.41 -6.78
N LYS A 187 4.00 -15.72 -7.39
CA LYS A 187 3.40 -14.88 -8.42
C LYS A 187 2.39 -13.91 -7.81
N ALA A 188 2.30 -12.74 -8.42
CA ALA A 188 1.39 -11.68 -8.06
C ALA A 188 0.18 -11.65 -9.00
N THR A 189 -0.99 -11.42 -8.42
CA THR A 189 -2.20 -10.94 -9.09
C THR A 189 -2.55 -9.55 -8.57
N THR A 190 -3.56 -8.92 -9.14
CA THR A 190 -3.96 -7.56 -8.77
C THR A 190 -5.41 -7.53 -8.30
N SER A 191 -5.64 -7.13 -7.05
CA SER A 191 -6.97 -6.88 -6.50
C SER A 191 -7.43 -5.45 -6.73
N LYS A 192 -6.49 -4.50 -6.81
CA LYS A 192 -6.80 -3.09 -7.09
C LYS A 192 -5.67 -2.45 -7.87
N ASP A 193 -6.00 -1.66 -8.90
CA ASP A 193 -5.00 -0.90 -9.64
C ASP A 193 -5.59 0.35 -10.29
N ARG A 194 -5.15 1.52 -9.83
CA ARG A 194 -5.47 2.83 -10.42
C ARG A 194 -4.48 3.26 -11.51
N THR A 195 -3.42 2.48 -11.73
CA THR A 195 -2.37 2.79 -12.69
C THR A 195 -2.67 2.28 -14.10
N GLY A 196 -3.44 1.19 -14.20
CA GLY A 196 -3.67 0.46 -15.44
C GLY A 196 -2.47 -0.39 -15.87
N LEU A 197 -1.45 -0.52 -15.02
CA LEU A 197 -0.25 -1.31 -15.30
C LEU A 197 -0.51 -2.82 -15.14
N PHE A 198 -1.45 -3.21 -14.28
CA PHE A 198 -1.59 -4.61 -13.84
C PHE A 198 -2.98 -5.19 -14.06
N THR A 199 -4.03 -4.37 -14.05
CA THR A 199 -5.42 -4.82 -14.29
C THR A 199 -5.53 -5.65 -15.56
N GLY A 200 -6.20 -6.81 -15.46
CA GLY A 200 -6.45 -7.71 -16.60
C GLY A 200 -5.24 -8.52 -17.05
N ARG A 201 -4.10 -8.42 -16.37
CA ARG A 201 -2.94 -9.28 -16.65
C ARG A 201 -3.06 -10.63 -15.94
N PRO A 202 -2.52 -11.71 -16.55
CA PRO A 202 -2.31 -12.97 -15.84
C PRO A 202 -1.39 -12.79 -14.62
N GLU A 203 -1.36 -13.81 -13.75
CA GLU A 203 -0.38 -13.86 -12.66
C GLU A 203 1.06 -13.71 -13.19
N PHE A 204 1.88 -12.95 -12.49
CA PHE A 204 3.24 -12.60 -12.94
C PHE A 204 4.25 -12.66 -11.81
N LEU A 205 5.52 -12.93 -12.14
CA LEU A 205 6.61 -12.82 -11.16
C LEU A 205 6.98 -11.35 -10.97
N ILE A 206 7.19 -10.95 -9.71
CA ILE A 206 7.70 -9.63 -9.39
C ILE A 206 9.22 -9.62 -9.65
N THR A 207 9.65 -8.67 -10.48
CA THR A 207 11.06 -8.42 -10.81
C THR A 207 11.34 -6.92 -10.72
N PRO A 208 12.61 -6.47 -10.75
CA PRO A 208 12.92 -5.04 -10.80
C PRO A 208 12.25 -4.28 -11.96
N ALA A 209 11.93 -4.95 -13.08
CA ALA A 209 11.19 -4.34 -14.18
C ALA A 209 9.80 -3.83 -13.77
N VAL A 210 9.16 -4.45 -12.77
CA VAL A 210 7.89 -3.98 -12.20
C VAL A 210 8.07 -2.62 -11.54
N GLY A 211 9.12 -2.46 -10.74
CA GLY A 211 9.47 -1.17 -10.12
C GLY A 211 9.76 -0.08 -11.14
N GLN A 212 10.50 -0.41 -12.21
CA GLN A 212 10.78 0.52 -13.30
C GLN A 212 9.50 0.99 -14.00
N ALA A 213 8.56 0.08 -14.26
CA ALA A 213 7.26 0.41 -14.86
C ALA A 213 6.42 1.32 -13.95
N ILE A 214 6.42 1.05 -12.64
CA ILE A 214 5.77 1.88 -11.62
C ILE A 214 6.38 3.29 -11.61
N LEU A 215 7.71 3.40 -11.54
CA LEU A 215 8.39 4.69 -11.51
C LEU A 215 8.11 5.50 -12.79
N LYS A 216 8.17 4.85 -13.95
CA LYS A 216 7.82 5.46 -15.23
C LYS A 216 6.42 6.04 -15.17
N TRP A 217 5.44 5.26 -14.68
CA TRP A 217 4.08 5.74 -14.49
C TRP A 217 4.00 6.92 -13.52
N CYS A 218 4.70 6.89 -12.39
CA CYS A 218 4.75 7.99 -11.42
C CYS A 218 5.26 9.30 -12.03
N ASN A 219 6.21 9.21 -12.97
CA ASN A 219 6.91 10.34 -13.56
C ASN A 219 6.31 10.83 -14.90
N LEU A 220 5.26 10.18 -15.42
CA LEU A 220 4.56 10.68 -16.61
C LEU A 220 3.97 12.06 -16.31
N SER A 221 4.54 13.10 -16.93
CA SER A 221 3.91 14.41 -17.06
C SER A 221 3.05 14.41 -18.32
N ASN A 222 1.81 14.92 -18.25
CA ASN A 222 1.04 15.15 -19.48
C ASN A 222 1.72 16.26 -20.27
N PRO A 223 2.05 16.08 -21.57
CA PRO A 223 2.31 17.20 -22.45
C PRO A 223 1.02 18.03 -22.56
N SER A 224 1.15 19.33 -22.31
CA SER A 224 0.20 20.42 -22.59
C SER A 224 -1.11 20.04 -23.27
N VAL A 225 -2.23 20.15 -22.55
CA VAL A 225 -3.52 20.42 -23.19
C VAL A 225 -3.40 21.84 -23.77
N GLN A 226 -3.20 21.96 -25.09
CA GLN A 226 -3.43 23.24 -25.75
C GLN A 226 -4.91 23.59 -25.55
N PRO A 227 -5.23 24.83 -25.12
CA PRO A 227 -6.62 25.23 -25.01
C PRO A 227 -7.27 25.10 -26.38
N GLN A 228 -8.23 24.18 -26.50
CA GLN A 228 -9.12 24.18 -27.66
C GLN A 228 -9.87 25.51 -27.62
N THR A 229 -9.68 26.32 -28.66
CA THR A 229 -10.43 27.54 -28.87
C THR A 229 -11.92 27.21 -28.84
N PRO A 230 -12.75 27.98 -28.11
CA PRO A 230 -14.19 27.76 -28.13
C PRO A 230 -14.70 27.93 -29.55
N TYR A 231 -15.43 26.93 -30.04
CA TYR A 231 -16.08 26.97 -31.35
C TYR A 231 -16.92 28.24 -31.46
N ASN A 232 -16.54 29.14 -32.38
CA ASN A 232 -17.35 30.28 -32.75
C ASN A 232 -18.67 29.76 -33.35
N HIS A 233 -19.76 30.12 -32.70
CA HIS A 233 -21.11 29.91 -33.20
C HIS A 233 -21.24 30.65 -34.55
N VAL A 234 -21.42 29.89 -35.64
CA VAL A 234 -21.78 30.46 -36.94
C VAL A 234 -23.25 30.91 -36.84
N PRO A 235 -23.62 32.15 -37.23
CA PRO A 235 -25.01 32.54 -37.29
C PRO A 235 -25.68 31.86 -38.49
N SER A 236 -26.81 31.20 -38.24
CA SER A 236 -27.70 30.69 -39.27
C SER A 236 -28.25 31.85 -40.09
N VAL A 237 -27.83 31.95 -41.35
CA VAL A 237 -28.48 32.80 -42.35
C VAL A 237 -29.80 32.12 -42.72
N SER A 238 -30.92 32.79 -42.46
CA SER A 238 -32.22 32.41 -43.01
C SER A 238 -32.65 33.52 -43.97
N ALA A 239 -33.03 33.10 -45.18
CA ALA A 239 -33.75 33.92 -46.16
C ALA A 239 -35.22 34.09 -45.75
#